data_AF-A0A822CJF3-F1
#
_entry.id   AF-A0A822CJF3-F1
#
_cell.length_a   1.000
_cell.length_b   1.000
_cell.length_c   1.000
_cell.angle_alpha   90.00
_cell.angle_beta   90.00
_cell.angle_gamma   90.00
#
_symmetry.space_group_name_H-M   'P 1'
#
loop_
_entity.id
_entity.type
_entity.pdbx_description
1 polymer ?
#
loop_
_entity_poly.entity_id
_entity_poly.type
_entity_poly.pdbx_seq_one_letter_code
_entity_poly.pdbx_strand_id
1 'polypeptide(L)' 'NIVHGSDSETSAQREIALWFRADEINSWPHTAEQWIYE' A
#
# COMPACT_ATOMS: atom_id res chain seq x y z
N ASN A 1 -14.97 -2.42 -13.81
CA ASN A 1 -15.72 -1.82 -12.67
C ASN A 1 -15.96 -2.82 -11.54
N ILE A 2 -15.10 -3.84 -11.38
CA ILE A 2 -15.24 -4.84 -10.29
C ILE A 2 -14.31 -4.51 -9.11
N VAL A 3 -13.23 -3.78 -9.36
CA VAL A 3 -12.21 -3.40 -8.36
C VAL A 3 -11.97 -1.90 -8.45
N HIS A 4 -11.65 -1.30 -7.30
CA HIS A 4 -11.23 0.10 -7.15
C HIS A 4 -9.72 0.16 -6.88
N GLY A 5 -9.06 1.17 -7.44
CA GLY A 5 -7.68 1.52 -7.13
C GLY A 5 -7.54 3.04 -7.17
N SER A 6 -6.72 3.59 -6.27
CA SER A 6 -6.51 5.02 -6.18
C SER A 6 -5.87 5.57 -7.47
N ASP A 7 -6.25 6.77 -7.86
CA ASP A 7 -5.87 7.39 -9.14
C ASP A 7 -4.59 8.25 -9.07
N SER A 8 -4.07 8.50 -7.87
CA SER A 8 -2.89 9.31 -7.62
C SER A 8 -2.28 9.00 -6.25
N GLU A 9 -1.04 9.43 -6.02
CA GLU A 9 -0.36 9.29 -4.73
C GLU A 9 -1.15 10.00 -3.60
N THR A 10 -1.63 11.22 -3.85
CA THR A 10 -2.44 11.99 -2.89
C THR A 10 -3.74 11.26 -2.54
N SER A 11 -4.44 10.71 -3.55
CA SER A 11 -5.65 9.92 -3.32
C SER A 11 -5.33 8.64 -2.53
N ALA A 12 -4.23 7.96 -2.85
CA ALA A 12 -3.81 6.74 -2.15
C ALA A 12 -3.51 7.00 -0.68
N GLN A 13 -2.75 8.04 -0.34
CA GLN A 13 -2.46 8.40 1.05
C GLN A 13 -3.74 8.68 1.84
N ARG A 14 -4.69 9.42 1.23
CA ARG A 14 -6.00 9.71 1.84
C ARG A 14 -6.83 8.44 2.04
N GLU A 15 -6.90 7.58 1.03
CA GLU A 15 -7.71 6.35 1.05
C GLU A 15 -7.13 5.33 2.04
N ILE A 16 -5.81 5.13 2.06
CA ILE A 16 -5.16 4.23 3.03
C ILE A 16 -5.48 4.67 4.46
N ALA A 17 -5.35 5.97 4.78
CA ALA A 17 -5.65 6.50 6.11
C ALA A 17 -7.16 6.48 6.46
N LEU A 18 -8.03 6.44 5.46
CA LEU A 18 -9.48 6.31 5.67
C LEU A 18 -9.88 4.87 6.02
N TRP A 19 -9.28 3.88 5.36
CA TRP A 19 -9.67 2.48 5.47
C TRP A 19 -8.91 1.68 6.52
N PHE A 20 -7.67 2.09 6.84
CA PHE A 20 -6.80 1.38 7.76
C PHE A 20 -6.28 2.33 8.83
N ARG A 21 -6.24 1.83 10.07
CA ARG A 21 -5.50 2.47 11.15
C ARG A 21 -4.01 2.22 10.96
N ALA A 22 -3.19 3.10 11.55
CA ALA A 22 -1.74 2.99 11.41
C ALA A 22 -1.17 1.67 11.96
N ASP A 23 -1.80 1.09 12.99
CA ASP A 23 -1.43 -0.19 13.59
C ASP A 23 -1.84 -1.42 12.76
N GLU A 24 -2.67 -1.23 11.72
CA GLU A 24 -3.04 -2.29 10.77
C GLU A 24 -2.05 -2.40 9.61
N ILE A 25 -1.14 -1.42 9.46
CA ILE A 25 -0.12 -1.38 8.42
C ILE A 25 1.13 -2.13 8.91
N ASN A 26 1.32 -3.33 8.38
CA ASN A 26 2.44 -4.19 8.76
C ASN A 26 3.69 -3.93 7.91
N SER A 27 4.78 -3.58 8.58
CA SER A 27 6.12 -3.61 7.99
C SER A 27 6.73 -4.99 8.19
N TRP A 28 7.18 -5.63 7.11
CA TRP A 28 7.81 -6.94 7.15
C TRP A 28 8.91 -7.05 6.09
N PRO A 29 9.99 -7.79 6.36
CA PRO A 29 11.06 -7.97 5.39
C PRO A 29 10.59 -8.86 4.24
N HIS A 30 10.53 -8.31 3.04
CA HIS A 30 10.08 -9.06 1.89
C HIS A 30 11.25 -9.85 1.28
N THR A 31 11.26 -11.18 1.50
CA THR A 31 12.36 -12.08 1.11
C THR A 31 12.73 -12.00 -0.38
N ALA A 32 11.77 -11.66 -1.24
CA ALA A 32 12.00 -11.54 -2.67
C ALA A 32 12.58 -10.17 -3.10
N GLU A 33 12.71 -9.20 -2.20
CA GLU A 33 13.25 -7.86 -2.51
C GLU A 33 14.60 -7.94 -3.24
N GLN A 34 15.49 -8.84 -2.81
CA GLN A 34 16.81 -9.06 -3.42
C GLN A 34 16.78 -9.46 -4.90
N TRP A 35 15.64 -9.96 -5.39
CA TRP A 35 15.45 -10.39 -6.78
C TRP A 35 14.60 -9.40 -7.58
N ILE A 36 13.98 -8.42 -6.92
CA ILE A 36 13.02 -7.47 -7.52
C ILE A 36 13.69 -6.11 -7.75
N TYR A 37 14.53 -5.68 -6.82
CA TYR A 37 15.20 -4.39 -6.86
C TYR A 37 16.71 -4.57 -7.09
N GLU A 38 17.28 -3.72 -7.95
CA GLU A 38 18.73 -3.62 -8.21
C GLU A 38 19.45 -2.81 -7.12
#